data_AF-A0A495U485-F1
#
_entry.id   AF-A0A495U485-F1
#
_cell.length_a   1.000
_cell.length_b   1.000
_cell.length_c   1.000
_cell.angle_alpha   90.00
_cell.angle_beta   90.00
_cell.angle_gamma   90.00
#
_symmetry.space_group_name_H-M   'P 1'
#
loop_
_entity.id
_entity.type
_entity.pdbx_description
1 polymer ?
#
loop_
_entity_poly.entity_id
_entity_poly.type
_entity_poly.pdbx_seq_one_letter_code
_entity_poly.pdbx_strand_id
1 'polypeptide(L)' 'MNSAEVVRLIHADGWQLVRITGSHHHFRHAVKPGLVTIPHPKKDLPPGTVNSILKQAGLK' A
#
# COMPACT_ATOMS: atom_id res chain seq x y z
N MET A 1 -0.42 -4.83 -12.09
CA MET A 1 0.58 -4.13 -11.25
C MET A 1 0.98 -5.10 -10.15
N ASN A 2 2.27 -5.26 -9.89
CA ASN A 2 2.72 -6.20 -8.87
C ASN A 2 2.68 -5.54 -7.47
N SER A 3 2.64 -6.34 -6.41
CA SER A 3 2.62 -5.78 -5.04
C SER A 3 3.87 -4.97 -4.71
N ALA A 4 5.03 -5.29 -5.28
CA ALA A 4 6.28 -4.58 -5.04
C ALA A 4 6.28 -3.16 -5.64
N GLU A 5 5.66 -2.96 -6.80
CA GLU A 5 5.47 -1.67 -7.46
C GLU A 5 4.59 -0.76 -6.60
N VAL A 6 3.47 -1.28 -6.11
CA VAL A 6 2.57 -0.51 -5.22
C VAL A 6 3.29 -0.11 -3.95
N VAL A 7 4.02 -1.05 -3.32
CA VAL A 7 4.82 -0.79 -2.11
C VAL A 7 5.89 0.28 -2.36
N ARG A 8 6.61 0.22 -3.49
CA ARG A 8 7.59 1.26 -3.85
C ARG A 8 6.94 2.63 -4.03
N LEU A 9 5.77 2.67 -4.66
CA LEU A 9 5.07 3.91 -4.96
C LEU A 9 4.56 4.59 -3.68
N ILE A 10 3.96 3.84 -2.76
CA ILE A 10 3.54 4.41 -1.47
C ILE A 10 4.74 4.77 -0.58
N HIS A 11 5.85 4.02 -0.64
CA HIS A 11 7.08 4.40 0.08
C HIS A 11 7.66 5.72 -0.43
N ALA A 12 7.65 5.94 -1.75
CA ALA A 12 8.09 7.19 -2.34
C ALA A 12 7.20 8.38 -1.95
N ASP A 13 5.90 8.15 -1.71
CA ASP A 13 4.96 9.15 -1.18
C ASP A 13 5.16 9.41 0.33
N GLY A 14 6.00 8.62 1.02
CA GLY A 14 6.29 8.80 2.44
C GLY A 14 5.48 7.89 3.38
N TRP A 15 4.79 6.88 2.84
CA TRP A 15 4.19 5.83 3.66
C TRP A 15 5.28 4.91 4.22
N GLN A 16 5.17 4.61 5.51
CA GLN A 16 6.10 3.73 6.22
C GLN A 16 5.39 2.49 6.72
N LEU A 17 6.05 1.35 6.59
CA LEU A 17 5.55 0.07 7.10
C LEU A 17 5.54 0.12 8.64
N VAL A 18 4.38 -0.08 9.24
CA VAL A 18 4.22 -0.07 10.69
C VAL A 18 4.02 -1.45 11.29
N ARG A 19 3.35 -2.35 10.57
CA ARG A 19 3.15 -3.74 11.02
C ARG A 19 2.93 -4.67 9.85
N ILE A 20 3.28 -5.93 10.04
CA ILE A 20 2.99 -7.03 9.12
C ILE A 20 2.13 -8.04 9.85
N THR A 21 1.06 -8.51 9.20
CA THR A 21 0.21 -9.58 9.70
C THR A 21 0.03 -10.62 8.60
N GLY A 22 0.84 -11.68 8.66
CA GLY A 22 0.94 -12.66 7.57
C GLY A 22 1.34 -11.99 6.26
N SER A 23 0.49 -12.12 5.23
CA SER A 23 0.69 -11.48 3.93
C SER A 23 0.18 -10.04 3.86
N HIS A 24 -0.27 -9.42 4.95
CA HIS A 24 -0.81 -8.05 4.95
C HIS A 24 0.19 -7.07 5.57
N HIS A 25 0.74 -6.20 4.74
CA HIS A 25 1.65 -5.13 5.12
C HIS A 25 0.85 -3.86 5.37
N HIS A 26 0.93 -3.32 6.57
CA HIS A 26 0.19 -2.13 6.95
C HIS A 26 1.13 -0.94 6.98
N PHE A 27 0.74 0.12 6.30
CA PHE A 27 1.51 1.33 6.12
C PHE A 27 0.79 2.51 6.74
N ARG A 28 1.57 3.40 7.35
CA ARG A 28 1.10 4.67 7.92
C ARG A 28 1.90 5.81 7.31
N HIS A 29 1.25 6.93 7.08
CA HIS A 29 1.90 8.16 6.65
C HIS A 29 2.06 9.11 7.84
N ALA A 30 3.12 9.92 7.85
CA ALA A 30 3.36 10.89 8.93
C ALA A 30 2.31 12.02 8.95
N VAL A 31 2.00 12.57 7.77
CA VAL A 31 1.03 13.66 7.57
C VAL A 31 -0.39 13.18 7.24
N LYS A 32 -0.58 12.27 6.27
CA LYS A 32 -1.90 11.80 5.84
C LYS A 32 -2.53 10.88 6.90
N PRO A 33 -3.79 11.12 7.29
CA PRO A 33 -4.49 10.23 8.21
C PRO A 33 -4.89 8.93 7.50
N GLY A 34 -4.81 7.81 8.22
CA GLY A 34 -5.24 6.50 7.73
C GLY A 34 -4.16 5.43 7.82
N LEU A 35 -4.57 4.22 7.45
CA LEU A 35 -3.71 3.04 7.41
C LEU A 35 -3.98 2.33 6.08
N VAL A 36 -2.93 2.19 5.27
CA VAL A 36 -3.01 1.51 3.98
C VAL A 36 -2.55 0.07 4.16
N THR A 37 -3.38 -0.89 3.77
CA THR A 37 -3.04 -2.30 3.88
C THR A 37 -2.79 -2.88 2.50
N ILE A 38 -1.59 -3.41 2.27
CA ILE A 38 -1.19 -4.02 1.01
C ILE A 38 -0.97 -5.52 1.23
N PRO A 39 -1.67 -6.39 0.49
CA PRO A 39 -1.35 -7.80 0.47
C PRO A 39 -0.05 -8.04 -0.31
N HIS A 40 1.01 -8.40 0.40
CA HIS A 40 2.35 -8.71 -0.12
C HIS A 40 2.91 -9.96 0.59
N PRO A 41 3.56 -10.89 -0.12
CA PRO A 41 3.90 -10.88 -1.55
C PRO A 41 2.78 -11.38 -2.46
N LYS A 42 2.44 -10.59 -3.49
CA LYS A 42 1.57 -10.98 -4.62
C LYS A 42 2.18 -10.54 -5.95
N LYS A 43 2.27 -11.46 -6.90
CA LYS A 43 2.79 -11.19 -8.26
C LYS A 43 1.84 -10.30 -9.06
N ASP A 44 0.54 -10.52 -8.93
CA ASP A 44 -0.49 -9.72 -9.58
C ASP A 44 -1.52 -9.26 -8.56
N LEU A 45 -1.72 -7.94 -8.48
CA LEU A 45 -2.80 -7.34 -7.71
C LEU A 45 -3.94 -6.97 -8.67
N PRO A 46 -5.19 -7.40 -8.39
CA PRO A 46 -6.33 -6.99 -9.18
C PRO A 46 -6.40 -5.46 -9.30
N PRO A 47 -6.76 -4.92 -10.47
CA PRO A 47 -6.78 -3.47 -10.68
C PRO A 47 -7.72 -2.74 -9.71
N GLY A 48 -8.80 -3.39 -9.25
CA GLY A 48 -9.67 -2.86 -8.21
C GLY A 48 -8.95 -2.70 -6.86
N THR A 49 -8.13 -3.67 -6.47
CA THR A 49 -7.32 -3.61 -5.24
C THR A 49 -6.28 -2.50 -5.32
N VAL A 50 -5.59 -2.38 -6.45
CA VAL A 50 -4.60 -1.31 -6.69
C VAL A 50 -5.28 0.06 -6.61
N ASN A 51 -6.40 0.26 -7.30
CA ASN A 51 -7.15 1.52 -7.25
C ASN A 51 -7.63 1.86 -5.83
N SER A 52 -8.10 0.87 -5.08
CA SER A 52 -8.51 1.07 -3.68
C SER A 52 -7.34 1.52 -2.81
N ILE A 53 -6.18 0.87 -2.95
CA ILE A 53 -4.95 1.23 -2.23
C ILE A 53 -4.50 2.65 -2.58
N LEU A 54 -4.47 3.01 -3.87
CA LEU A 54 -4.06 4.35 -4.31
C LEU A 54 -5.01 5.44 -3.81
N LYS A 55 -6.32 5.16 -3.81
CA LYS A 55 -7.32 6.07 -3.26
C LYS A 55 -7.15 6.25 -1.75
N GLN A 56 -6.90 5.15 -1.01
CA GLN A 56 -6.62 5.22 0.42
C GLN A 56 -5.31 5.97 0.72
N ALA A 57 -4.31 5.86 -0.16
CA ALA A 57 -3.05 6.56 -0.05
C ALA A 57 -3.12 8.03 -0.49
N GLY A 58 -4.26 8.48 -1.03
CA GLY A 58 -4.44 9.85 -1.55
C GLY A 58 -3.60 10.14 -2.79
N LEU A 59 -3.31 9.11 -3.59
CA LEU A 59 -2.53 9.19 -4.83
C LEU A 59 -3.41 9.20 -6.09
N LYS A 60 -4.73 9.07 -5.91
CA LYS A 60 -5.77 9.11 -6.93
C LYS A 60 -7.09 9.57 -6.33
#